data_AF-A0A1W9MUY9-F1
#
_entry.id   AF-A0A1W9MUY9-F1
#
_cell.length_a   1.000
_cell.length_b   1.000
_cell.length_c   1.000
_cell.angle_alpha   90.00
_cell.angle_beta   90.00
_cell.angle_gamma   90.00
#
_symmetry.space_group_name_H-M   'P 1'
#
loop_
_entity.id
_entity.type
_entity.pdbx_description
1 polymer ?
#
loop_
_entity_poly.entity_id
_entity_poly.type
_entity_poly.pdbx_seq_one_letter_code
_entity_poly.pdbx_strand_id
1 'polypeptide(L)'
;MKESDMKNTSETDWDMIDSLTDETIDRTELPPLDESFFARAKWRIPEKSESVTLHIESELLEWFKSHGSEYEQLMIAALRIYAQAHKDITFQHVRQADYEKGQ
;
A
#
# COMPACT_ATOMS: atom_id res chain seq x y z
N MET A 1 3.57 30.61 -13.71
CA MET A 1 2.65 29.55 -13.25
C MET A 1 1.36 30.25 -12.82
N LYS A 2 0.19 29.80 -13.30
CA LYS A 2 -1.10 30.44 -12.98
C LYS A 2 -1.56 29.96 -11.60
N GLU A 3 -2.05 30.90 -10.80
CA GLU A 3 -2.30 30.81 -9.35
C GLU A 3 -3.75 30.41 -9.01
N SER A 4 -4.50 29.85 -9.96
CA SER A 4 -5.98 29.82 -9.92
C SER A 4 -6.65 28.50 -9.52
N ASP A 5 -5.91 27.42 -9.25
CA ASP A 5 -6.53 26.08 -9.10
C ASP A 5 -6.75 25.61 -7.65
N MET A 6 -6.60 26.47 -6.63
CA MET A 6 -6.85 26.10 -5.22
C MET A 6 -7.75 27.10 -4.49
N LYS A 7 -8.96 27.33 -5.00
CA LYS A 7 -10.05 27.98 -4.25
C LYS A 7 -11.34 27.17 -4.35
N ASN A 8 -11.29 25.92 -3.89
CA ASN A 8 -12.51 25.14 -3.63
C ASN A 8 -12.90 25.40 -2.17
N THR A 9 -13.58 26.52 -1.91
CA THR A 9 -14.28 26.71 -0.64
C THR A 9 -15.48 25.78 -0.67
N SER A 10 -15.51 24.76 0.19
CA SER A 10 -16.67 23.86 0.21
C SER A 10 -17.91 24.69 0.54
N GLU A 11 -19.02 24.43 -0.15
CA GLU A 11 -20.32 25.07 0.12
C GLU A 11 -20.98 24.54 1.41
N THR A 12 -20.21 23.77 2.20
CA THR A 12 -20.65 23.18 3.46
C THR A 12 -20.66 24.24 4.55
N ASP A 13 -21.77 24.36 5.27
CA ASP A 13 -21.87 25.17 6.48
C ASP A 13 -21.12 24.47 7.62
N TRP A 14 -19.85 24.84 7.81
CA TRP A 14 -18.99 24.23 8.82
C TRP A 14 -19.34 24.67 10.25
N ASP A 15 -19.87 25.88 10.42
CA ASP A 15 -20.29 26.40 11.73
C ASP A 15 -21.49 25.62 12.28
N MET A 16 -22.40 25.20 11.39
CA MET A 16 -23.48 24.28 11.74
C MET A 16 -22.95 22.90 12.17
N ILE A 17 -22.00 22.32 11.43
CA ILE A 17 -21.43 21.00 11.75
C ILE A 17 -20.66 21.02 13.06
N ASP A 18 -19.90 22.09 13.34
CA ASP A 18 -19.15 22.25 14.60
C ASP A 18 -20.07 22.37 15.81
N SER A 19 -21.29 22.87 15.60
CA SER A 19 -22.32 23.01 16.63
C SER A 19 -23.16 21.74 16.87
N LEU A 20 -23.05 20.71 16.01
CA LEU A 20 -23.78 19.45 16.18
C LEU A 20 -23.17 18.62 17.31
N THR A 21 -24.01 18.17 18.24
CA THR A 21 -23.59 17.23 19.30
C THR A 21 -23.72 15.79 18.84
N ASP A 22 -22.89 14.91 19.39
CA ASP A 22 -22.89 13.47 19.08
C ASP A 22 -24.27 12.81 19.19
N GLU A 23 -25.11 13.26 20.12
CA GLU A 23 -26.46 12.74 20.36
C GLU A 23 -27.44 13.05 19.23
N THR A 24 -27.19 14.11 18.46
CA THR A 24 -28.04 14.49 17.30
C THR A 24 -27.69 13.71 16.04
N ILE A 25 -26.61 12.92 16.07
CA ILE A 25 -26.18 12.09 14.95
C ILE A 25 -27.03 10.82 14.92
N ASP A 26 -27.84 10.68 13.87
CA ASP A 26 -28.59 9.45 13.63
C ASP A 26 -27.64 8.31 13.23
N ARG A 27 -27.57 7.27 14.08
CA ARG A 27 -26.74 6.09 13.89
C ARG A 27 -27.58 4.82 13.69
N THR A 28 -28.89 4.95 13.47
CA THR A 28 -29.81 3.81 13.39
C THR A 28 -29.52 2.87 12.22
N GLU A 29 -28.89 3.37 11.15
CA GLU A 29 -28.48 2.58 9.99
C GLU A 29 -27.18 1.78 10.21
N LEU A 30 -26.43 2.07 11.26
CA LEU A 30 -25.15 1.42 11.53
C LEU A 30 -25.37 0.11 12.31
N PRO A 31 -24.73 -1.00 11.91
CA PRO A 31 -24.76 -2.22 12.71
C PRO A 31 -24.07 -1.99 14.06
N PRO A 32 -24.52 -2.67 15.15
CA PRO A 32 -23.88 -2.55 16.45
C PRO A 32 -22.43 -3.02 16.39
N LEU A 33 -21.51 -2.17 16.83
CA LEU A 33 -20.08 -2.47 16.98
C LEU A 33 -19.85 -3.22 18.30
N ASP A 34 -20.29 -4.48 18.33
CA ASP A 34 -20.21 -5.35 19.50
C ASP A 34 -18.85 -6.06 19.63
N GLU A 35 -18.62 -6.74 20.75
CA GLU A 35 -17.38 -7.51 20.97
C GLU A 35 -17.15 -8.55 19.87
N SER A 36 -18.22 -9.10 19.27
CA SER A 36 -18.10 -10.06 18.17
C SER A 36 -17.53 -9.45 16.89
N PHE A 37 -17.87 -8.18 16.59
CA PHE A 37 -17.28 -7.42 15.50
C PHE A 37 -15.76 -7.25 15.71
N PHE A 38 -15.37 -6.77 16.90
CA PHE A 38 -13.95 -6.56 17.21
C PHE A 38 -13.15 -7.86 17.31
N ALA A 39 -13.76 -8.96 17.76
CA ALA A 39 -13.11 -10.28 17.80
C ALA A 39 -12.71 -10.80 16.41
N ARG A 40 -13.42 -10.40 15.35
CA ARG A 40 -13.10 -10.76 13.95
C ARG A 40 -12.28 -9.70 13.23
N ALA A 41 -12.14 -8.51 13.81
CA ALA A 41 -11.42 -7.42 13.21
C ALA A 41 -9.92 -7.76 13.10
N LYS A 42 -9.39 -7.72 11.88
CA LYS A 42 -7.95 -7.91 11.64
C LYS A 42 -7.31 -6.55 11.46
N TRP A 43 -6.48 -6.17 12.43
CA TRP A 43 -5.61 -5.01 12.29
C TRP A 43 -4.57 -5.29 11.19
N ARG A 44 -4.62 -4.52 10.10
CA ARG A 44 -3.65 -4.61 8.99
C ARG A 44 -2.78 -3.37 9.04
N ILE A 45 -1.56 -3.52 9.56
CA ILE A 45 -0.53 -2.50 9.38
C ILE A 45 -0.07 -2.64 7.92
N PRO A 46 -0.18 -1.59 7.08
CA PRO A 46 0.43 -1.64 5.76
C PRO A 46 1.93 -1.89 5.94
N GLU A 47 2.46 -2.88 5.24
CA GLU A 47 3.90 -3.16 5.28
C GLU A 47 4.65 -1.89 4.90
N LYS A 48 5.66 -1.52 5.70
CA LYS A 48 6.50 -0.37 5.41
C LYS A 48 7.12 -0.59 4.03
N SER A 49 6.73 0.26 3.08
CA SER A 49 7.29 0.25 1.74
C SER A 49 8.51 1.15 1.75
N GLU A 50 9.68 0.60 1.44
CA GLU A 50 10.90 1.39 1.30
C GLU A 50 11.00 1.93 -0.13
N SER A 51 11.28 3.23 -0.26
CA SER A 51 11.54 3.86 -1.56
C SER A 51 12.98 3.59 -1.98
N VAL A 52 13.17 2.90 -3.10
CA VAL A 52 14.49 2.64 -3.70
C VAL A 52 14.57 3.26 -5.09
N THR A 53 15.73 3.85 -5.42
CA THR A 53 16.00 4.34 -6.78
C THR A 53 16.68 3.24 -7.58
N LEU A 54 15.99 2.69 -8.58
CA LEU A 54 16.51 1.67 -9.48
C LEU A 54 16.71 2.27 -10.89
N HIS A 55 17.83 1.95 -11.52
CA HIS A 55 18.05 2.25 -12.93
C HIS A 55 17.47 1.12 -13.78
N ILE A 56 16.65 1.48 -14.76
CA ILE A 56 15.95 0.55 -15.65
C ILE A 56 16.16 1.05 -17.08
N GLU A 57 16.31 0.12 -18.02
CA GLU A 57 16.43 0.46 -19.43
C GLU A 57 15.17 1.18 -19.93
N SER A 58 15.37 2.18 -20.79
CA SER A 58 14.28 3.05 -21.25
C SER A 58 13.19 2.27 -21.99
N GLU A 59 13.57 1.31 -22.84
CA GLU A 59 12.63 0.48 -23.60
C GLU A 59 11.72 -0.35 -22.68
N LEU A 60 12.29 -0.94 -21.63
CA LEU A 60 11.53 -1.73 -20.66
C LEU A 60 10.56 -0.85 -19.87
N LEU A 61 10.98 0.35 -19.48
CA LEU A 61 10.11 1.31 -18.80
C LEU A 61 8.95 1.76 -19.70
N GLU A 62 9.21 2.00 -20.99
CA GLU A 62 8.17 2.34 -21.97
C GLU A 62 7.17 1.20 -22.16
N TRP A 63 7.64 -0.04 -22.22
CA TRP A 63 6.78 -1.22 -22.26
C TRP A 63 5.88 -1.32 -21.02
N PHE A 64 6.39 -1.08 -19.83
CA PHE A 64 5.55 -1.05 -18.62
C PHE A 64 4.52 0.08 -18.68
N LYS A 65 4.94 1.28 -19.08
CA LYS A 65 4.04 2.44 -19.24
C LYS A 65 2.94 2.21 -20.29
N SER A 66 3.19 1.39 -21.31
CA SER A 66 2.17 1.06 -22.32
C SER A 66 1.01 0.24 -21.76
N HIS A 67 1.18 -0.39 -20.58
CA HIS A 67 0.14 -1.17 -19.91
C HIS A 67 -0.82 -0.30 -19.08
N GLY A 68 -0.59 1.01 -19.01
CA GLY A 68 -1.50 1.97 -18.39
C GLY A 68 -0.92 2.67 -17.16
N SER A 69 -1.78 3.39 -16.43
CA SER A 69 -1.41 4.17 -15.25
C SER A 69 -0.92 3.34 -14.07
N GLU A 70 -1.18 2.04 -14.07
CA GLU A 70 -0.82 1.10 -12.99
C GLU A 70 0.54 0.40 -13.22
N TYR A 71 1.39 0.96 -14.10
CA TYR A 71 2.67 0.33 -14.47
C TYR A 71 3.59 0.09 -13.28
N GLU A 72 3.57 0.96 -12.26
CA GLU A 72 4.37 0.77 -11.04
C GLU A 72 3.93 -0.48 -10.25
N GLN A 73 2.62 -0.73 -10.18
CA GLN A 73 2.08 -1.94 -9.53
C GLN A 73 2.44 -3.20 -10.32
N LEU A 74 2.42 -3.13 -11.65
CA LEU A 74 2.85 -4.23 -12.52
C LEU A 74 4.35 -4.52 -12.33
N MET A 75 5.19 -3.50 -12.24
CA MET A 75 6.62 -3.66 -11.96
C MET A 75 6.86 -4.31 -10.60
N ILE A 76 6.16 -3.85 -9.55
CA ILE A 76 6.25 -4.47 -8.21
C ILE A 76 5.80 -5.93 -8.25
N ALA A 77 4.72 -6.25 -8.97
CA ALA A 77 4.25 -7.63 -9.13
C ALA A 77 5.29 -8.52 -9.84
N ALA A 78 5.91 -8.02 -10.91
CA ALA A 78 6.97 -8.74 -11.62
C ALA A 78 8.18 -9.03 -10.70
N LEU A 79 8.61 -8.04 -9.91
CA LEU A 79 9.69 -8.21 -8.93
C LEU A 79 9.34 -9.26 -7.88
N ARG A 80 8.09 -9.31 -7.39
CA ARG A 80 7.62 -10.32 -6.43
C ARG A 80 7.65 -11.72 -7.02
N ILE A 81 7.19 -11.89 -8.25
CA ILE A 81 7.20 -13.18 -8.95
C ILE A 81 8.65 -13.65 -9.13
N TYR A 82 9.54 -12.78 -9.58
CA TYR A 82 10.95 -13.09 -9.73
C TYR A 82 11.59 -13.51 -8.40
N ALA A 83 11.37 -12.73 -7.34
CA ALA A 83 11.88 -13.03 -6.01
C ALA A 83 11.35 -14.37 -5.49
N GLN A 84 10.07 -14.67 -5.69
CA GLN A 84 9.47 -15.93 -5.26
C GLN A 84 10.05 -17.13 -6.02
N ALA A 85 10.24 -17.00 -7.34
CA ALA A 85 10.84 -18.05 -8.15
C ALA A 85 12.30 -18.35 -7.78
N HIS A 86 13.04 -17.35 -7.27
CA HIS A 86 14.46 -17.49 -6.93
C HIS A 86 14.73 -17.70 -5.43
N LYS A 87 13.73 -17.52 -4.56
CA LYS A 87 13.85 -17.80 -3.12
C LYS A 87 14.23 -19.26 -2.82
N ASP A 88 13.81 -20.21 -3.66
CA ASP A 88 14.19 -21.62 -3.52
C ASP A 88 15.66 -21.91 -3.88
N ILE A 89 16.29 -21.07 -4.72
CA ILE A 89 17.69 -21.25 -5.14
C ILE A 89 18.66 -20.76 -4.07
N THR A 90 18.30 -19.68 -3.36
CA THR A 90 19.19 -19.05 -2.36
C THR A 90 19.31 -19.85 -1.07
N PHE A 91 18.31 -20.65 -0.68
CA PHE A 91 18.40 -21.48 0.53
C PHE A 91 19.30 -22.72 0.38
N GLN A 92 19.65 -23.14 -0.84
CA GLN A 92 20.54 -24.28 -1.08
C GLN A 92 22.03 -23.91 -1.02
N HIS A 93 22.41 -22.67 -1.34
CA HIS A 93 23.82 -22.25 -1.34
C HIS A 93 24.36 -21.81 0.03
N VAL A 94 23.49 -21.38 0.96
CA VAL A 94 23.94 -20.92 2.28
C VAL A 94 24.31 -22.09 3.21
N ARG A 95 23.75 -23.30 3.00
CA ARG A 95 24.03 -24.44 3.88
C ARG A 95 25.37 -25.15 3.61
N GLN A 96 25.96 -24.94 2.42
CA GLN A 96 27.17 -25.65 2.00
C GLN A 96 28.45 -24.88 2.35
N ALA A 97 28.36 -23.55 2.50
CA ALA A 97 29.51 -22.70 2.86
C ALA A 97 29.91 -22.80 4.35
N ASP A 98 29.01 -23.26 5.22
CA ASP A 98 29.28 -23.41 6.66
C ASP A 98 29.90 -24.77 7.04
N TYR A 99 30.01 -25.74 6.11
CA TYR A 99 30.58 -27.06 6.40
C TYR A 99 32.08 -27.21 6.10
N GLU A 100 32.71 -26.25 5.42
CA GLU A 100 34.15 -26.31 5.10
C GLU A 100 35.04 -25.52 6.08
N LYS A 101 34.44 -24.85 7.07
CA LYS A 101 35.18 -24.03 8.05
C LYS A 101 35.24 -24.62 9.47
N GLY A 102 34.98 -25.92 9.58
CA GLY A 102 35.07 -26.69 10.82
C GLY A 102 36.01 -27.89 10.69
N GLN A 103 37.25 -27.65 10.28
CA GLN A 103 38.42 -28.48 10.62
C GLN A 103 39.17 -27.76 11.74
#